data_AF-A0A4R3AAU4-F1
#
_entry.id   AF-A0A4R3AAU4-F1
#
_cell.length_a   1.000
_cell.length_b   1.000
_cell.length_c   1.000
_cell.angle_alpha   90.00
_cell.angle_beta   90.00
_cell.angle_gamma   90.00
#
_symmetry.space_group_name_H-M   'P 1'
#
loop_
_entity.id
_entity.type
_entity.pdbx_description
1 polymer ?
#
loop_
_entity_poly.entity_id
_entity_poly.type
_entity_poly.pdbx_seq_one_letter_code
_entity_poly.pdbx_strand_id
1 'polypeptide(L)'
;MENEINQEAYDLRVNKGMLPTIDIAGHTFYVDIRMDMLRPKDDFLSKGIVFSDIENYYDEDKRTYTIPYNPKTHEFQEPDYRNIKELPKDLIAVSFPSERLLDRVGWNRHYGFELTHGLAKQGLKLQFGAKQIPWEKTFLVGLIKSNLKTEKNIQKAVEKQQPTQPKKSKPKGRKM
;
A
#
# COMPACT_ATOMS: atom_id res chain seq x y z
N MET A 1 -31.22 -10.59 -16.66
CA MET A 1 -31.62 -10.21 -15.29
C MET A 1 -31.22 -8.77 -15.12
N GLU A 2 -32.19 -7.86 -15.09
CA GLU A 2 -31.96 -6.45 -14.81
C GLU A 2 -31.38 -6.32 -13.39
N ASN A 3 -30.23 -5.67 -13.29
CA ASN A 3 -29.56 -5.43 -12.02
C ASN A 3 -30.32 -4.35 -11.26
N GLU A 4 -31.26 -4.78 -10.43
CA GLU A 4 -31.98 -3.90 -9.52
C GLU A 4 -30.98 -3.29 -8.53
N ILE A 5 -30.91 -1.96 -8.49
CA ILE A 5 -30.09 -1.25 -7.51
C ILE A 5 -30.61 -1.63 -6.12
N ASN A 6 -29.72 -2.04 -5.21
CA ASN A 6 -30.10 -2.29 -3.82
C ASN A 6 -30.64 -0.98 -3.21
N GLN A 7 -31.97 -0.88 -3.16
CA GLN A 7 -32.68 0.34 -2.77
C GLN A 7 -32.39 0.73 -1.33
N GLU A 8 -32.25 -0.24 -0.43
CA GLU A 8 -31.93 0.01 0.98
C GLU A 8 -30.52 0.62 1.12
N ALA A 9 -29.53 0.01 0.47
CA ALA A 9 -28.17 0.54 0.47
C ALA A 9 -28.11 1.94 -0.16
N TYR A 10 -28.91 2.18 -1.20
CA TYR A 10 -29.00 3.47 -1.87
C TYR A 10 -29.62 4.54 -0.96
N ASP A 11 -30.72 4.24 -0.30
CA ASP A 11 -31.36 5.12 0.68
C ASP A 11 -30.40 5.48 1.83
N LEU A 12 -29.72 4.47 2.40
CA LEU A 12 -28.73 4.67 3.46
C LEU A 12 -27.61 5.61 3.00
N ARG A 13 -27.08 5.42 1.79
CA ARG A 13 -25.96 6.22 1.27
C ARG A 13 -26.39 7.62 0.85
N VAL A 14 -27.49 7.75 0.12
CA VAL A 14 -27.90 8.98 -0.57
C VAL A 14 -28.74 9.87 0.32
N ASN A 15 -29.77 9.31 0.96
CA ASN A 15 -30.76 10.07 1.73
C ASN A 15 -30.36 10.20 3.20
N LYS A 16 -29.80 9.14 3.80
CA LYS A 16 -29.34 9.14 5.20
C LYS A 16 -27.87 9.53 5.37
N GLY A 17 -27.13 9.67 4.27
CA GLY A 17 -25.74 10.15 4.29
C GLY A 17 -24.72 9.17 4.88
N MET A 18 -25.06 7.88 5.02
CA MET A 18 -24.16 6.86 5.57
C MET A 18 -23.00 6.60 4.60
N LEU A 19 -21.77 6.88 5.03
CA LEU A 19 -20.57 6.55 4.25
C LEU A 19 -20.34 5.03 4.24
N PRO A 20 -19.87 4.45 3.12
CA PRO A 20 -19.37 3.10 3.11
C PRO A 20 -18.18 2.94 4.06
N THR A 21 -17.95 1.73 4.53
CA THR A 21 -16.85 1.40 5.42
C THR A 21 -15.98 0.30 4.84
N ILE A 22 -14.70 0.30 5.18
CA ILE A 22 -13.77 -0.79 4.90
C ILE A 22 -13.08 -1.24 6.17
N ASP A 23 -13.02 -2.55 6.41
CA ASP A 23 -12.17 -3.14 7.44
C ASP A 23 -10.77 -3.45 6.87
N ILE A 24 -9.73 -3.00 7.55
CA ILE A 24 -8.34 -3.28 7.22
C ILE A 24 -7.67 -3.81 8.48
N ALA A 25 -7.40 -5.12 8.48
CA ALA A 25 -6.77 -5.83 9.60
C ALA A 25 -7.49 -5.60 10.96
N GLY A 26 -8.83 -5.59 10.96
CA GLY A 26 -9.64 -5.39 12.16
C GLY A 26 -9.87 -3.93 12.55
N HIS A 27 -9.36 -2.96 11.78
CA HIS A 27 -9.65 -1.55 11.96
C HIS A 27 -10.63 -1.07 10.87
N THR A 28 -11.72 -0.42 11.28
CA THR A 28 -12.74 0.09 10.36
C THR A 28 -12.49 1.55 9.99
N PHE A 29 -12.55 1.84 8.71
CA PHE A 29 -12.47 3.18 8.15
C PHE A 29 -13.76 3.55 7.41
N TYR A 30 -14.14 4.82 7.45
CA TYR A 30 -15.09 5.40 6.53
C TYR A 30 -14.41 5.74 5.20
N VAL A 31 -15.08 5.44 4.10
CA VAL A 31 -14.65 5.85 2.76
C VAL A 31 -15.15 7.28 2.55
N ASP A 32 -14.27 8.26 2.74
CA ASP A 32 -14.61 9.67 2.71
C ASP A 32 -13.99 10.36 1.48
N ILE A 33 -14.69 10.23 0.35
CA ILE A 33 -14.26 10.81 -0.94
C ILE A 33 -14.12 12.33 -0.86
N ARG A 34 -14.91 13.00 -0.01
CA ARG A 34 -14.84 14.46 0.14
C ARG A 34 -13.58 14.91 0.86
N MET A 35 -13.08 14.09 1.78
CA MET A 35 -11.84 14.33 2.52
C MET A 35 -10.63 13.65 1.88
N ASP A 36 -10.78 13.02 0.71
CA ASP A 36 -9.74 12.27 0.03
C ASP A 36 -9.07 11.19 0.90
N MET A 37 -9.84 10.48 1.74
CA MET A 37 -9.25 9.51 2.66
C MET A 37 -10.15 8.35 3.08
N LEU A 38 -9.51 7.27 3.50
CA LEU A 38 -10.06 6.32 4.46
C LEU A 38 -9.90 6.93 5.86
N ARG A 39 -10.99 7.51 6.36
CA ARG A 39 -11.02 8.19 7.66
C ARG A 39 -11.25 7.17 8.77
N PRO A 40 -10.41 7.08 9.80
CA PRO A 40 -10.61 6.15 10.91
C PRO A 40 -11.99 6.34 11.53
N LYS A 41 -12.66 5.23 11.85
CA LYS A 41 -13.98 5.29 12.48
C LYS A 41 -13.88 5.68 13.96
N ASP A 42 -13.01 4.97 14.68
CA ASP A 42 -12.93 5.02 16.15
C ASP A 42 -11.51 5.30 16.68
N ASP A 43 -10.52 5.52 15.81
CA ASP A 43 -9.14 5.88 16.17
C ASP A 43 -8.82 7.33 15.77
N PHE A 44 -9.00 8.25 16.72
CA PHE A 44 -8.76 9.67 16.51
C PHE A 44 -7.27 10.07 16.51
N LEU A 45 -6.36 9.15 16.84
CA LEU A 45 -4.92 9.40 16.78
C LEU A 45 -4.34 9.05 15.42
N SER A 46 -4.96 8.10 14.71
CA SER A 46 -4.62 7.80 13.32
C SER A 46 -4.98 8.95 12.39
N LYS A 47 -4.07 9.26 11.46
CA LYS A 47 -4.32 10.20 10.37
C LYS A 47 -5.16 9.60 9.23
N GLY A 48 -5.46 8.30 9.29
CA GLY A 48 -6.12 7.58 8.22
C GLY A 48 -5.20 7.27 7.05
N ILE A 49 -5.81 7.00 5.90
CA ILE A 49 -5.10 6.73 4.64
C ILE A 49 -5.63 7.68 3.58
N VAL A 50 -4.82 8.66 3.17
CA VAL A 50 -5.16 9.63 2.13
C VAL A 50 -5.04 8.93 0.76
N PHE A 51 -6.05 9.08 -0.12
CA PHE A 51 -6.03 8.41 -1.42
C PHE A 51 -4.95 8.96 -2.34
N SER A 52 -4.74 10.28 -2.36
CA SER A 52 -3.65 10.91 -3.12
C SER A 52 -2.26 10.39 -2.71
N ASP A 53 -2.05 10.06 -1.44
CA ASP A 53 -0.76 9.54 -0.95
C ASP A 53 -0.47 8.11 -1.46
N ILE A 54 -1.52 7.36 -1.84
CA ILE A 54 -1.42 5.97 -2.28
C ILE A 54 -1.68 5.78 -3.78
N GLU A 55 -1.81 6.86 -4.55
CA GLU A 55 -2.11 6.81 -5.99
C GLU A 55 -1.12 5.93 -6.76
N ASN A 56 0.17 6.00 -6.41
CA ASN A 56 1.23 5.20 -7.03
C ASN A 56 1.12 3.68 -6.78
N TYR A 57 0.23 3.26 -5.88
CA TYR A 57 -0.04 1.85 -5.57
C TYR A 57 -1.31 1.33 -6.25
N TYR A 58 -1.93 2.13 -7.11
CA TYR A 58 -3.10 1.74 -7.89
C TYR A 58 -2.70 0.84 -9.06
N ASP A 59 -3.38 -0.30 -9.16
CA ASP A 59 -3.31 -1.20 -10.31
C ASP A 59 -4.55 -0.98 -11.18
N GLU A 60 -4.37 -0.42 -12.38
CA GLU A 60 -5.47 -0.05 -13.29
C GLU A 60 -6.24 -1.26 -13.80
N ASP A 61 -5.54 -2.37 -14.07
CA ASP A 61 -6.12 -3.61 -14.57
C ASP A 61 -7.03 -4.24 -13.52
N LYS A 62 -6.55 -4.31 -12.27
CA LYS A 62 -7.30 -4.88 -11.14
C LYS A 62 -8.29 -3.90 -10.52
N ARG A 63 -8.09 -2.61 -10.73
CA ARG A 63 -8.82 -1.49 -10.09
C ARG A 63 -8.75 -1.54 -8.57
N THR A 64 -7.57 -1.87 -8.06
CA THR A 64 -7.31 -2.04 -6.63
C THR A 64 -6.03 -1.33 -6.24
N TYR A 65 -5.99 -0.82 -5.01
CA TYR A 65 -4.75 -0.50 -4.35
C TYR A 65 -4.09 -1.75 -3.79
N THR A 66 -2.76 -1.75 -3.70
CA THR A 66 -1.99 -2.68 -2.87
C THR A 66 -0.92 -1.89 -2.11
N ILE A 67 -1.21 -1.52 -0.87
CA ILE A 67 -0.38 -0.57 -0.10
C ILE A 67 0.32 -1.25 1.07
N PRO A 68 1.52 -0.76 1.45
CA PRO A 68 2.07 -0.92 2.78
C PRO A 68 1.16 -0.29 3.85
N TYR A 69 0.84 -1.05 4.89
CA TYR A 69 -0.01 -0.61 5.99
C TYR A 69 0.61 -0.98 7.33
N ASN A 70 0.58 -0.04 8.27
CA ASN A 70 1.01 -0.26 9.64
C ASN A 70 -0.22 -0.60 10.51
N PRO A 71 -0.38 -1.86 10.96
CA PRO A 71 -1.54 -2.27 11.75
C PRO A 71 -1.52 -1.73 13.19
N LYS A 72 -0.43 -1.12 13.65
CA LYS A 72 -0.34 -0.52 14.99
C LYS A 72 -0.80 0.94 15.00
N THR A 73 -0.46 1.70 13.96
CA THR A 73 -0.85 3.12 13.82
C THR A 73 -2.09 3.31 12.95
N HIS A 74 -2.53 2.25 12.26
CA HIS A 74 -3.65 2.26 11.32
C HIS A 74 -3.44 3.24 10.16
N GLU A 75 -2.19 3.38 9.69
CA GLU A 75 -1.80 4.35 8.68
C GLU A 75 -1.10 3.67 7.50
N PHE A 76 -1.15 4.34 6.35
CA PHE A 76 -0.24 4.07 5.25
C PHE A 76 1.18 4.47 5.65
N GLN A 77 2.15 3.59 5.43
CA GLN A 77 3.55 3.85 5.75
C GLN A 77 4.47 3.14 4.78
N GLU A 78 5.26 3.92 4.04
CA GLU A 78 6.25 3.35 3.11
C GLU A 78 7.44 2.73 3.86
N PRO A 79 7.92 1.55 3.45
CA PRO A 79 9.23 1.05 3.86
C PRO A 79 10.35 1.86 3.18
N ASP A 80 11.57 1.80 3.73
CA ASP A 80 12.75 2.40 3.08
C ASP A 80 13.13 1.62 1.82
N TYR A 81 12.50 1.96 0.70
CA TYR A 81 12.72 1.31 -0.58
C TYR A 81 14.17 1.35 -1.07
N ARG A 82 14.96 2.36 -0.65
CA ARG A 82 16.34 2.52 -1.09
C ARG A 82 17.26 1.50 -0.43
N ASN A 83 17.03 1.21 0.85
CA ASN A 83 17.94 0.40 1.65
C ASN A 83 17.31 -0.89 2.18
N ILE A 84 16.06 -1.20 1.82
CA ILE A 84 15.40 -2.43 2.26
C ILE A 84 16.19 -3.67 1.80
N LYS A 85 16.44 -4.57 2.77
CA LYS A 85 17.20 -5.82 2.58
C LYS A 85 16.45 -7.06 3.04
N GLU A 86 15.38 -6.87 3.80
CA GLU A 86 14.49 -7.93 4.28
C GLU A 86 13.03 -7.46 4.19
N LEU A 87 12.10 -8.41 4.24
CA LEU A 87 10.68 -8.07 4.24
C LEU A 87 10.33 -7.31 5.52
N PRO A 88 9.49 -6.25 5.45
CA PRO A 88 9.06 -5.51 6.64
C PRO A 88 8.34 -6.43 7.63
N LYS A 89 8.70 -6.33 8.90
CA LYS A 89 8.07 -7.11 9.99
C LYS A 89 6.92 -6.36 10.65
N ASP A 90 7.01 -5.03 10.69
CA ASP A 90 5.99 -4.15 11.28
C ASP A 90 4.94 -3.67 10.27
N LEU A 91 5.15 -3.89 8.97
CA LEU A 91 4.22 -3.50 7.90
C LEU A 91 3.66 -4.73 7.21
N ILE A 92 2.40 -4.64 6.81
CA ILE A 92 1.72 -5.64 6.00
C ILE A 92 1.32 -5.03 4.66
N ALA A 93 1.24 -5.83 3.60
CA ALA A 93 0.62 -5.38 2.36
C ALA A 93 -0.88 -5.68 2.41
N VAL A 94 -1.70 -4.67 2.15
CA VAL A 94 -3.17 -4.80 2.09
C VAL A 94 -3.67 -4.35 0.73
N SER A 95 -4.66 -5.06 0.20
CA SER A 95 -5.28 -4.76 -1.08
C SER A 95 -6.78 -4.54 -0.94
N PHE A 96 -7.27 -3.48 -1.58
CA PHE A 96 -8.68 -3.11 -1.57
C PHE A 96 -9.06 -2.37 -2.86
N PRO A 97 -10.36 -2.34 -3.23
CA PRO A 97 -10.83 -1.63 -4.42
C PRO A 97 -10.51 -0.12 -4.39
N SER A 98 -10.43 0.52 -5.55
CA SER A 98 -10.27 1.99 -5.57
C SER A 98 -11.46 2.72 -4.95
N GLU A 99 -11.24 3.97 -4.55
CA GLU A 99 -12.21 4.87 -3.95
C GLU A 99 -13.49 5.01 -4.81
N ARG A 100 -13.35 4.99 -6.15
CA ARG A 100 -14.48 4.93 -7.09
C ARG A 100 -15.35 3.67 -6.91
N LEU A 101 -14.76 2.54 -6.56
CA LEU A 101 -15.46 1.28 -6.33
C LEU A 101 -15.96 1.16 -4.89
N LEU A 102 -15.23 1.73 -3.94
CA LEU A 102 -15.61 1.76 -2.53
C LEU A 102 -16.82 2.66 -2.27
N ASP A 103 -16.89 3.82 -2.94
CA ASP A 103 -18.03 4.73 -2.85
C ASP A 103 -18.36 5.35 -4.21
N ARG A 104 -19.02 4.56 -5.07
CA ARG A 104 -19.43 4.99 -6.41
C ARG A 104 -20.36 6.21 -6.37
N VAL A 105 -21.24 6.30 -5.36
CA VAL A 105 -22.15 7.44 -5.19
C VAL A 105 -21.35 8.69 -4.79
N GLY A 106 -20.43 8.56 -3.83
CA GLY A 106 -19.54 9.63 -3.41
C GLY A 106 -18.66 10.13 -4.55
N TRP A 107 -18.09 9.20 -5.32
CA TRP A 107 -17.33 9.50 -6.54
C TRP A 107 -18.16 10.27 -7.57
N ASN A 108 -19.34 9.75 -7.91
CA ASN A 108 -20.22 10.40 -8.88
C ASN A 108 -20.56 11.82 -8.44
N ARG A 109 -20.91 12.00 -7.16
CA ARG A 109 -21.17 13.33 -6.59
C ARG A 109 -19.96 14.26 -6.63
N HIS A 110 -18.77 13.76 -6.30
CA HIS A 110 -17.54 14.55 -6.29
C HIS A 110 -17.17 15.07 -7.68
N TYR A 111 -17.33 14.24 -8.71
CA TYR A 111 -16.95 14.56 -10.09
C TYR A 111 -18.12 15.04 -10.98
N GLY A 112 -19.31 15.30 -10.41
CA GLY A 112 -20.45 15.87 -11.13
C GLY A 112 -21.19 14.90 -12.06
N PHE A 113 -21.10 13.60 -11.82
CA PHE A 113 -21.88 12.59 -12.54
C PHE A 113 -23.25 12.34 -11.86
N GLU A 114 -24.18 11.78 -12.63
CA GLU A 114 -25.44 11.25 -12.09
C GLU A 114 -25.17 10.25 -10.95
N LEU A 115 -25.89 10.36 -9.83
CA LEU A 115 -25.61 9.56 -8.63
C LEU A 115 -25.70 8.05 -8.89
N THR A 116 -26.62 7.64 -9.76
CA THR A 116 -26.84 6.23 -10.12
C THR A 116 -25.89 5.70 -11.19
N HIS A 117 -25.01 6.55 -11.74
CA HIS A 117 -24.12 6.18 -12.83
C HIS A 117 -23.23 4.99 -12.44
N GLY A 118 -23.38 3.89 -13.19
CA GLY A 118 -22.63 2.65 -12.98
C GLY A 118 -23.11 1.74 -11.83
N LEU A 119 -24.12 2.14 -11.05
CA LEU A 119 -24.66 1.29 -9.96
C LEU A 119 -25.33 0.04 -10.49
N ALA A 120 -26.08 0.13 -11.59
CA ALA A 120 -26.73 -1.03 -12.22
C ALA A 120 -25.72 -2.06 -12.78
N LYS A 121 -24.42 -1.81 -12.84
CA LYS A 121 -23.44 -2.82 -13.30
C LYS A 121 -22.72 -3.53 -12.15
N GLN A 122 -22.57 -2.86 -11.01
CA GLN A 122 -21.73 -3.32 -9.90
C GLN A 122 -22.49 -3.54 -8.59
N GLY A 123 -23.74 -3.08 -8.51
CA GLY A 123 -24.48 -2.98 -7.25
C GLY A 123 -23.93 -1.87 -6.36
N LEU A 124 -24.62 -1.62 -5.24
CA LEU A 124 -24.17 -0.72 -4.19
C LEU A 124 -23.92 -1.55 -2.93
N LYS A 125 -22.70 -1.44 -2.39
CA LYS A 125 -22.26 -2.11 -1.17
C LYS A 125 -21.73 -1.05 -0.21
N LEU A 126 -22.08 -1.17 1.08
CA LEU A 126 -21.65 -0.23 2.12
C LEU A 126 -20.53 -0.77 3.01
N GLN A 127 -20.19 -2.06 2.91
CA GLN A 127 -19.19 -2.68 3.78
C GLN A 127 -18.17 -3.46 2.95
N PHE A 128 -16.91 -3.17 3.14
CA PHE A 128 -15.78 -3.77 2.44
C PHE A 128 -14.80 -4.37 3.44
N GLY A 129 -13.96 -5.28 2.96
CA GLY A 129 -12.83 -5.81 3.70
C GLY A 129 -11.61 -5.81 2.79
N ALA A 130 -10.50 -5.31 3.29
CA ALA A 130 -9.21 -5.42 2.63
C ALA A 130 -8.66 -6.84 2.76
N LYS A 131 -7.89 -7.26 1.76
CA LYS A 131 -7.20 -8.56 1.77
C LYS A 131 -5.74 -8.32 2.12
N GLN A 132 -5.23 -9.08 3.09
CA GLN A 132 -3.79 -9.11 3.33
C GLN A 132 -3.10 -9.90 2.21
N ILE A 133 -2.04 -9.33 1.64
CA ILE A 133 -1.24 -9.94 0.58
C ILE A 133 0.14 -10.27 1.16
N PRO A 134 0.66 -11.49 0.96
CA PRO A 134 2.05 -11.80 1.32
C PRO A 134 3.02 -10.91 0.55
N TRP A 135 4.02 -10.33 1.23
CA TRP A 135 5.00 -9.46 0.58
C TRP A 135 5.75 -10.17 -0.55
N GLU A 136 5.86 -11.50 -0.50
CA GLU A 136 6.47 -12.35 -1.52
C GLU A 136 5.78 -12.25 -2.88
N LYS A 137 4.51 -11.84 -2.91
CA LYS A 137 3.70 -11.65 -4.13
C LYS A 137 3.72 -10.21 -4.64
N THR A 138 4.52 -9.34 -4.03
CA THR A 138 4.63 -7.92 -4.40
C THR A 138 5.96 -7.63 -5.10
N PHE A 139 6.12 -6.41 -5.61
CA PHE A 139 7.38 -5.95 -6.22
C PHE A 139 8.57 -5.92 -5.24
N LEU A 140 8.29 -5.94 -3.93
CA LEU A 140 9.30 -5.75 -2.88
C LEU A 140 10.39 -6.82 -2.90
N VAL A 141 10.06 -8.06 -3.29
CA VAL A 141 11.04 -9.15 -3.44
C VAL A 141 12.09 -8.82 -4.50
N GLY A 142 11.65 -8.27 -5.63
CA GLY A 142 12.55 -7.86 -6.71
C GLY A 142 13.46 -6.72 -6.27
N LEU A 143 12.91 -5.75 -5.55
CA LEU A 143 13.64 -4.61 -5.02
C LEU A 143 14.71 -5.02 -4.00
N ILE A 144 14.38 -5.89 -3.04
CA ILE A 144 15.33 -6.42 -2.06
C ILE A 144 16.49 -7.14 -2.76
N LYS A 145 16.20 -7.98 -3.76
CA LYS A 145 17.23 -8.67 -4.55
C LYS A 145 18.15 -7.68 -5.27
N SER A 146 17.58 -6.59 -5.81
CA SER A 146 18.34 -5.52 -6.47
C SER A 146 19.27 -4.80 -5.48
N ASN A 147 18.74 -4.38 -4.32
CA ASN A 147 19.50 -3.69 -3.29
C ASN A 147 20.67 -4.52 -2.75
N LEU A 148 20.43 -5.80 -2.47
CA LEU A 148 21.48 -6.74 -2.03
C LEU A 148 22.57 -6.94 -3.10
N LYS A 149 22.21 -6.94 -4.38
CA LYS A 149 23.18 -7.04 -5.48
C LYS A 149 24.03 -5.77 -5.60
N THR A 150 23.40 -4.61 -5.50
CA THR A 150 24.06 -3.29 -5.52
C THR A 150 25.06 -3.18 -4.38
N GLU A 151 24.68 -3.57 -3.16
CA GLU A 151 25.57 -3.57 -2.00
C GLU A 151 26.78 -4.48 -2.20
N LYS A 152 26.58 -5.72 -2.68
CA LYS A 152 27.67 -6.65 -2.99
C LYS A 152 28.63 -6.09 -4.04
N ASN A 153 28.13 -5.37 -5.03
CA ASN A 153 28.96 -4.76 -6.06
C ASN A 153 29.79 -3.59 -5.49
N ILE A 154 29.21 -2.78 -4.62
CA ILE A 154 29.91 -1.70 -3.93
C ILE A 154 31.02 -2.27 -3.04
N GLN A 155 30.72 -3.30 -2.23
CA GLN A 155 31.72 -3.98 -1.39
C GLN A 155 32.90 -4.52 -2.22
N LYS A 156 32.62 -5.20 -3.33
CA LYS A 156 33.67 -5.68 -4.25
C LYS A 156 34.50 -4.56 -4.89
N ALA A 157 33.88 -3.42 -5.18
CA ALA A 157 34.60 -2.26 -5.73
C ALA A 157 35.53 -1.64 -4.69
N VAL A 158 35.07 -1.52 -3.44
CA VAL A 158 35.86 -1.02 -2.30
C VAL A 158 37.03 -1.98 -1.99
N GLU A 159 36.79 -3.29 -1.98
CA GLU A 159 37.85 -4.30 -1.78
C GLU A 159 38.92 -4.26 -2.89
N LYS A 160 38.53 -4.04 -4.14
CA LYS A 160 39.48 -3.89 -5.27
C LYS A 160 40.31 -2.60 -5.22
N GLN A 161 39.82 -1.58 -4.52
CA GLN A 161 40.50 -0.29 -4.38
C GLN A 161 41.36 -0.19 -3.11
N GLN A 162 41.27 -1.17 -2.20
CA GLN A 162 42.20 -1.24 -1.07
C GLN A 162 43.59 -1.64 -1.59
N PRO A 163 44.65 -0.86 -1.30
CA PRO A 163 46.01 -1.22 -1.71
C PRO A 163 46.39 -2.54 -1.03
N THR A 164 46.80 -3.51 -1.84
CA THR A 164 47.43 -4.74 -1.36
C THR A 164 48.62 -4.35 -0.48
N GLN A 165 48.52 -4.57 0.83
CA GLN A 165 49.67 -4.36 1.73
C GLN A 165 50.86 -5.16 1.18
N PRO A 166 52.04 -4.52 0.98
CA PRO A 166 53.19 -5.25 0.49
C PRO A 166 53.55 -6.33 1.50
N LYS A 167 53.56 -7.59 1.06
CA LYS A 167 54.02 -8.73 1.84
C LYS A 167 55.41 -8.41 2.39
N LYS A 168 55.52 -8.20 3.70
CA LYS A 168 56.81 -8.04 4.39
C LYS A 168 57.68 -9.27 4.08
N SER A 169 58.65 -9.10 3.18
CA SER A 169 59.68 -10.10 2.91
C SER A 169 60.48 -10.32 4.19
N LYS A 170 60.46 -11.54 4.74
CA LYS A 170 61.29 -11.93 5.88
C LYS A 170 62.77 -11.71 5.53
N PRO A 171 63.57 -11.04 6.38
CA PRO A 171 65.01 -10.94 6.14
C PRO A 171 65.63 -12.33 6.32
N LYS A 172 66.30 -12.83 5.28
CA LYS A 172 67.14 -14.03 5.37
C LYS A 172 68.30 -13.71 6.30
N GLY A 173 68.30 -14.30 7.49
CA GLY A 173 69.42 -14.26 8.42
C GLY A 173 70.68 -14.84 7.77
N ARG A 174 71.76 -14.06 7.78
CA ARG A 174 73.10 -14.47 7.36
C ARG A 174 73.68 -15.32 8.49
N LYS A 175 73.99 -16.59 8.22
CA LYS A 175 74.79 -17.43 9.13
C LYS A 175 76.19 -16.81 9.25
N MET A 176 76.64 -16.59 10.48
CA MET A 176 78.07 -16.55 10.85
C MET A 176 78.44 -17.91 11.40
#